data_AF-A0A024HMD3-F1
#
_entry.id   AF-A0A024HMD3-F1
#
_cell.length_a   1.000
_cell.length_b   1.000
_cell.length_c   1.000
_cell.angle_alpha   90.00
_cell.angle_beta   90.00
_cell.angle_gamma   90.00
#
_symmetry.space_group_name_H-M   'P 1'
#
loop_
_entity.id
_entity.type
_entity.pdbx_description
1 polymer ?
#
loop_
_entity_poly.entity_id
_entity_poly.type
_entity_poly.pdbx_seq_one_letter_code
_entity_poly.pdbx_strand_id
1 'polypeptide(L)'
;MKPSRALLALLATLAIAGLLLGSATALGSPAPAILGSLWWGALLAILALAAVDALRLRRLPSPRLQRQLAGNLPLGRWSDVRLQLHHGFRQPLRVTLFDHLPAGMEFEYLPQAVELHPGELTELGYRVRPLQRGHFVFPRCEIELPSPLRLWRGRRYLEQRDETRVYPDFARIYGAELMAVDHWLSRIGVRPGQRRGLGLEFHQLREFRDGDTLRQIDWKATARKRTPIAREYQDERDQQILFLLDCGRHMRSKDGDLTHFDHALNASLLLAYVALRQGDAVGLLTFAGERTRHLPPAKGNAQLGALLNAVYDLESSQRPADYANAIQTVLGRQRRRALVVLVTNLRDEEDDELVASVRRLGRQHRVLVASLREEVLDQLRQAPVQGYEEALTYCGALDYLNARAGLHEKLLANGVPVLDARPSQLGPELVSRYLGWKRAGAL
;
A
#
# COMPACT_ATOMS: atom_id res chain seq x y z
N MET A 1 -2.97 18.03 -34.43
CA MET A 1 -1.79 18.92 -34.48
C MET A 1 -2.25 20.31 -34.08
N LYS A 2 -1.45 21.06 -33.34
CA LYS A 2 -1.78 22.42 -32.89
C LYS A 2 -0.82 23.42 -33.55
N PRO A 3 -1.29 24.58 -34.02
CA PRO A 3 -0.39 25.63 -34.50
C PRO A 3 0.49 26.12 -33.34
N SER A 4 1.75 26.43 -33.62
CA SER A 4 2.64 26.99 -32.61
C SER A 4 2.36 28.49 -32.41
N ARG A 5 2.86 29.05 -31.30
CA ARG A 5 2.80 30.50 -31.08
C ARG A 5 3.52 31.30 -32.17
N ALA A 6 4.56 30.73 -32.80
CA ALA A 6 5.28 31.38 -33.89
C ALA A 6 4.43 31.48 -35.16
N LEU A 7 3.73 30.39 -35.53
CA LEU A 7 2.81 30.42 -36.67
C LEU A 7 1.65 31.40 -36.43
N LEU A 8 1.07 31.39 -35.23
CA LEU A 8 0.01 32.32 -34.88
C LEU A 8 0.51 33.78 -34.90
N ALA A 9 1.72 34.04 -34.41
CA ALA A 9 2.31 35.37 -34.47
C ALA A 9 2.55 35.82 -35.92
N LEU A 10 3.11 34.96 -36.78
CA LEU A 10 3.31 35.26 -38.20
C LEU A 10 2.00 35.56 -38.93
N LEU A 11 0.94 34.79 -38.66
CA LEU A 11 -0.37 35.03 -39.24
C LEU A 11 -1.01 36.30 -38.68
N ALA A 12 -0.83 36.58 -37.39
CA ALA A 12 -1.35 37.80 -36.76
C ALA A 12 -0.64 39.06 -37.28
N THR A 13 0.69 39.05 -37.41
CA THR A 13 1.44 40.19 -37.98
C THR A 13 1.04 40.43 -39.43
N LEU A 14 0.87 39.37 -40.22
CA LEU A 14 0.40 39.48 -41.60
C LEU A 14 -1.05 39.98 -41.68
N ALA A 15 -1.93 39.54 -40.77
CA ALA A 15 -3.30 40.01 -40.69
C ALA A 15 -3.38 41.50 -40.32
N ILE A 16 -2.58 41.95 -39.35
CA ILE A 16 -2.47 43.38 -38.97
C ILE A 16 -1.95 44.21 -40.15
N ALA A 17 -0.91 43.75 -40.84
CA ALA A 17 -0.40 44.42 -42.03
C ALA A 17 -1.45 44.52 -43.15
N GLY A 18 -2.23 43.45 -43.35
CA GLY A 18 -3.34 43.42 -44.31
C GLY A 18 -4.46 44.39 -43.95
N LEU A 19 -4.79 44.50 -42.66
CA LEU A 19 -5.79 45.46 -42.16
C LEU A 19 -5.33 46.91 -42.34
N LEU A 20 -4.05 47.22 -42.08
CA LEU A 20 -3.48 48.54 -42.32
C LEU A 20 -3.46 48.90 -43.81
N LEU A 21 -3.08 47.97 -44.68
CA LEU A 21 -3.11 48.16 -46.13
C LEU A 21 -4.55 48.38 -46.63
N GLY A 22 -5.50 47.55 -46.18
CA GLY A 22 -6.91 47.66 -46.54
C GLY A 22 -7.55 48.97 -46.07
N SER A 23 -7.29 49.37 -44.83
CA SER A 23 -7.78 50.65 -44.29
C SER A 23 -7.18 51.86 -45.00
N ALA A 24 -5.88 51.85 -45.32
CA ALA A 24 -5.24 52.90 -46.12
C ALA A 24 -5.89 53.03 -47.51
N THR A 25 -6.18 51.91 -48.18
CA THR A 25 -6.88 51.94 -49.47
C THR A 25 -8.32 52.43 -49.36
N ALA A 26 -9.05 52.07 -48.29
CA ALA A 26 -10.41 52.53 -48.05
C ALA A 26 -10.50 54.03 -47.72
N LEU A 27 -9.47 54.58 -47.07
CA LEU A 27 -9.35 56.01 -46.74
C LEU A 27 -8.88 56.87 -47.94
N GLY A 28 -8.81 56.30 -49.15
CA GLY A 28 -8.50 57.03 -50.37
C GLY A 28 -7.00 57.30 -50.60
N SER A 29 -6.11 56.71 -49.80
CA SER A 29 -4.68 56.70 -50.10
C SER A 29 -4.36 55.48 -50.97
N PRO A 30 -4.07 55.65 -52.28
CA PRO A 30 -3.80 54.52 -53.15
C PRO A 30 -2.47 53.88 -52.77
N ALA A 31 -2.53 52.81 -51.99
CA ALA A 31 -1.38 51.95 -51.78
C ALA A 31 -0.96 51.36 -53.14
N PRO A 32 0.34 51.34 -53.49
CA PRO A 32 0.81 50.69 -54.70
C PRO A 32 0.26 49.27 -54.84
N ALA A 33 -0.31 48.92 -56.00
CA ALA A 33 -0.88 47.59 -56.25
C ALA A 33 0.10 46.45 -55.94
N ILE A 34 1.40 46.73 -56.09
CA ILE A 34 2.52 45.86 -55.74
C ILE A 34 2.46 45.41 -54.27
N LEU A 35 2.08 46.28 -53.32
CA LEU A 35 1.98 45.93 -51.90
C LEU A 35 0.88 44.90 -51.64
N GLY A 36 -0.25 45.00 -52.35
CA GLY A 36 -1.32 44.00 -52.28
C GLY A 36 -0.88 42.64 -52.81
N SER A 37 -0.19 42.61 -53.96
CA SER A 37 0.38 41.38 -54.52
C SER A 37 1.44 40.76 -53.61
N LEU A 38 2.31 41.58 -53.00
CA LEU A 38 3.31 41.12 -52.04
C LEU A 38 2.67 40.52 -50.79
N TRP A 39 1.59 41.11 -50.29
CA TRP A 39 0.84 40.59 -49.14
C TRP A 39 0.23 39.21 -49.44
N TRP A 40 -0.48 39.08 -50.57
CA TRP A 40 -1.04 37.79 -51.00
C TRP A 40 0.05 36.74 -51.23
N GLY A 41 1.18 37.15 -51.82
CA GLY A 41 2.35 36.29 -52.01
C GLY A 41 2.94 35.81 -50.67
N ALA A 42 3.08 36.71 -49.70
CA ALA A 42 3.56 36.38 -48.36
C ALA A 42 2.60 35.43 -47.62
N LEU A 43 1.28 35.66 -47.72
CA LEU A 43 0.26 34.76 -47.17
C LEU A 43 0.39 33.36 -47.74
N LEU A 44 0.44 33.25 -49.07
CA LEU A 44 0.54 31.97 -49.77
C LEU A 44 1.85 31.25 -49.44
N ALA A 45 2.97 31.99 -49.34
CA ALA A 45 4.25 31.43 -48.92
C ALA A 45 4.21 30.88 -47.48
N ILE A 46 3.62 31.61 -46.52
CA ILE A 46 3.48 31.13 -45.13
C ILE A 46 2.58 29.90 -45.07
N LEU A 47 1.46 29.89 -45.79
CA LEU A 47 0.55 28.75 -45.84
C LEU A 47 1.21 27.52 -46.46
N ALA A 48 1.94 27.69 -47.57
CA ALA A 48 2.69 26.61 -48.21
C ALA A 48 3.78 26.06 -47.28
N LEU A 49 4.54 26.94 -46.61
CA LEU A 49 5.57 26.55 -45.66
C LEU A 49 4.97 25.80 -44.47
N ALA A 50 3.85 26.29 -43.92
CA ALA A 50 3.13 25.65 -42.84
C ALA A 50 2.58 24.28 -43.27
N ALA A 51 2.05 24.13 -44.49
CA ALA A 51 1.56 22.85 -45.00
C ALA A 51 2.70 21.84 -45.17
N VAL A 52 3.83 22.25 -45.74
CA VAL A 52 5.03 21.40 -45.88
C VAL A 52 5.54 20.97 -44.51
N ASP A 53 5.62 21.89 -43.55
CA ASP A 53 6.06 21.60 -42.19
C ASP A 53 5.11 20.65 -41.44
N ALA A 54 3.80 20.79 -41.66
CA ALA A 54 2.79 19.88 -41.13
C ALA A 54 2.95 18.46 -41.70
N LEU A 55 3.16 18.34 -43.02
CA LEU A 55 3.41 17.05 -43.68
C LEU A 55 4.70 16.39 -43.18
N ARG A 56 5.77 17.18 -42.98
CA ARG A 56 7.03 16.68 -42.40
C ARG A 56 6.83 16.15 -40.98
N LEU A 57 6.09 16.86 -40.13
CA LEU A 57 5.77 16.40 -38.77
C LEU A 57 4.88 15.15 -38.76
N ARG A 58 3.98 14.97 -39.75
CA ARG A 58 3.21 13.73 -39.89
C ARG A 58 4.09 12.53 -40.26
N ARG A 59 5.12 12.75 -41.07
CA ARG A 59 6.06 11.71 -41.50
C ARG A 59 7.21 11.46 -40.51
N LEU A 60 7.41 12.35 -39.54
CA LEU A 60 8.42 12.19 -38.50
C LEU A 60 8.03 10.98 -37.61
N PRO A 61 8.89 9.95 -37.51
CA PRO A 61 8.61 8.83 -36.61
C PRO A 61 8.66 9.28 -35.15
N SER A 62 8.06 8.50 -34.25
CA SER A 62 8.14 8.80 -32.83
C SER A 62 9.49 8.37 -32.24
N PRO A 63 10.04 9.10 -31.25
CA PRO A 63 11.13 8.60 -30.41
C PRO A 63 10.75 7.27 -29.76
N ARG A 64 11.75 6.40 -29.56
CA ARG A 64 11.60 5.21 -28.72
C ARG A 64 11.61 5.65 -27.27
N LEU A 65 10.68 5.13 -26.49
CA LEU A 65 10.54 5.39 -25.07
C LEU A 65 10.48 4.06 -24.33
N GLN A 66 11.19 3.96 -23.23
CA GLN A 66 11.10 2.84 -22.29
C GLN A 66 10.92 3.39 -20.89
N ARG A 67 9.96 2.83 -20.15
CA ARG A 67 9.73 3.17 -18.74
C ARG A 67 10.44 2.14 -17.86
N GLN A 68 11.18 2.64 -16.89
CA GLN A 68 11.74 1.86 -15.80
C GLN A 68 10.92 2.15 -14.55
N LEU A 69 10.05 1.20 -14.23
CA LEU A 69 9.13 1.24 -13.09
C LEU A 69 9.49 0.09 -12.14
N ALA A 70 9.52 0.37 -10.85
CA ALA A 70 9.67 -0.69 -9.85
C ALA A 70 8.44 -1.62 -9.89
N GLY A 71 8.65 -2.94 -9.92
CA GLY A 71 7.57 -3.91 -9.91
C GLY A 71 6.72 -3.90 -8.63
N ASN A 72 7.25 -3.28 -7.57
CA ASN A 72 6.56 -3.04 -6.31
C ASN A 72 6.68 -1.58 -5.88
N LEU A 73 5.57 -1.01 -5.40
CA LEU A 73 5.53 0.34 -4.83
C LEU A 73 4.95 0.31 -3.40
N PRO A 74 5.51 1.08 -2.47
CA PRO A 74 4.92 1.27 -1.15
C PRO A 74 3.70 2.21 -1.19
N LEU A 75 2.63 1.85 -0.47
CA LEU A 75 1.44 2.69 -0.30
C LEU A 75 1.79 4.03 0.37
N GLY A 76 1.38 5.14 -0.23
CA GLY A 76 1.46 6.46 0.38
C GLY A 76 2.88 7.04 0.44
N ARG A 77 3.87 6.44 -0.23
CA ARG A 77 5.25 6.94 -0.29
C ARG A 77 5.66 7.29 -1.73
N TRP A 78 6.33 8.42 -1.86
CA TRP A 78 6.93 8.88 -3.10
C TRP A 78 8.00 7.89 -3.59
N SER A 79 7.87 7.46 -4.84
CA SER A 79 8.79 6.56 -5.53
C SER A 79 9.19 7.16 -6.86
N ASP A 80 10.46 7.02 -7.23
CA ASP A 80 10.99 7.54 -8.49
C ASP A 80 10.70 6.57 -9.64
N VAL A 81 10.25 7.11 -10.77
CA VAL A 81 10.05 6.41 -12.05
C VAL A 81 10.94 7.08 -13.08
N ARG A 82 11.67 6.27 -13.88
CA ARG A 82 12.55 6.80 -14.93
C ARG A 82 12.00 6.49 -16.30
N LEU A 83 12.11 7.45 -17.20
CA LEU A 83 11.82 7.30 -18.61
C LEU A 83 13.11 7.49 -19.40
N GLN A 84 13.42 6.50 -20.24
CA GLN A 84 14.54 6.53 -21.15
C GLN A 84 14.02 6.80 -22.55
N LEU A 85 14.54 7.84 -23.20
CA LEU A 85 14.18 8.23 -24.55
C LEU A 85 15.38 8.14 -25.47
N HIS A 86 15.12 7.64 -26.68
CA HIS A 86 16.12 7.59 -27.74
C HIS A 86 15.48 7.87 -29.10
N HIS A 87 16.22 8.57 -29.97
CA HIS A 87 15.79 8.79 -31.34
C HIS A 87 16.94 8.67 -32.34
N GLY A 88 16.58 8.29 -33.58
CA GLY A 88 17.52 8.22 -34.71
C GLY A 88 17.63 9.51 -35.55
N PHE A 89 17.10 10.65 -35.09
CA PHE A 89 17.17 11.91 -35.84
C PHE A 89 18.57 12.52 -35.86
N ARG A 90 18.87 13.30 -36.90
CA ARG A 90 20.15 14.01 -37.07
C ARG A 90 20.28 15.31 -36.28
N GLN A 91 19.17 15.86 -35.81
CA GLN A 91 19.12 17.15 -35.10
C GLN A 91 18.54 16.96 -33.70
N PRO A 92 18.95 17.78 -32.72
CA PRO A 92 18.34 17.80 -31.40
C PRO A 92 16.85 18.12 -31.48
N LEU A 93 16.06 17.45 -30.64
CA LEU A 93 14.62 17.57 -30.62
C LEU A 93 14.13 17.89 -29.20
N ARG A 94 13.59 19.10 -29.02
CA ARG A 94 12.95 19.48 -27.77
C ARG A 94 11.51 18.96 -27.73
N VAL A 95 11.23 18.04 -26.83
CA VAL A 95 9.92 17.39 -26.67
C VAL A 95 9.31 17.73 -25.31
N THR A 96 8.00 17.69 -25.21
CA THR A 96 7.30 17.69 -23.92
C THR A 96 6.66 16.34 -23.69
N LEU A 97 6.84 15.77 -22.52
CA LEU A 97 6.40 14.43 -22.19
C LEU A 97 5.47 14.44 -20.98
N PHE A 98 4.45 13.60 -21.05
CA PHE A 98 3.57 13.29 -19.94
C PHE A 98 3.34 11.77 -19.88
N ASP A 99 3.65 11.15 -18.75
CA ASP A 99 3.31 9.74 -18.53
C ASP A 99 1.87 9.66 -18.03
N HIS A 100 1.01 8.84 -18.65
CA HIS A 100 -0.38 8.72 -18.20
C HIS A 100 -0.44 7.68 -17.08
N LEU A 101 -0.60 8.17 -15.84
CA LEU A 101 -0.71 7.32 -14.65
C LEU A 101 -2.12 6.74 -14.50
N PRO A 102 -2.26 5.54 -13.89
CA PRO A 102 -3.55 5.02 -13.49
C PRO A 102 -4.20 5.86 -12.39
N ALA A 103 -5.52 5.75 -12.24
CA ALA A 103 -6.26 6.41 -11.17
C ALA A 103 -5.76 5.94 -9.78
N GLY A 104 -5.82 6.84 -8.78
CA GLY A 104 -5.34 6.53 -7.42
C GLY A 104 -3.83 6.68 -7.22
N MET A 105 -3.14 7.43 -8.09
CA MET A 105 -1.74 7.84 -7.89
C MET A 105 -1.61 9.36 -7.97
N GLU A 106 -0.89 9.94 -7.01
CA GLU A 106 -0.36 11.30 -7.12
C GLU A 106 0.96 11.28 -7.88
N PHE A 107 1.30 12.40 -8.52
CA PHE A 107 2.56 12.54 -9.25
C PHE A 107 3.18 13.92 -9.07
N GLU A 108 4.50 13.99 -9.18
CA GLU A 108 5.28 15.23 -9.21
C GLU A 108 6.19 15.26 -10.44
N TYR A 109 6.58 16.46 -10.84
CA TYR A 109 7.49 16.72 -11.97
C TYR A 109 6.94 16.26 -13.33
N LEU A 110 5.64 16.20 -13.55
CA LEU A 110 5.04 16.01 -14.88
C LEU A 110 4.07 17.17 -15.20
N PRO A 111 3.97 17.61 -16.47
CA PRO A 111 4.79 17.21 -17.64
C PRO A 111 6.22 17.75 -17.59
N GLN A 112 7.15 17.13 -18.33
CA GLN A 112 8.54 17.62 -18.47
C GLN A 112 8.86 18.02 -19.91
N ALA A 113 9.63 19.09 -20.08
CA ALA A 113 10.20 19.49 -21.36
C ALA A 113 11.70 19.14 -21.38
N VAL A 114 12.11 18.31 -22.34
CA VAL A 114 13.48 17.80 -22.44
C VAL A 114 14.01 17.97 -23.87
N GLU A 115 15.30 18.20 -24.00
CA GLU A 115 16.00 18.21 -25.29
C GLU A 115 16.69 16.87 -25.51
N LEU A 116 16.28 16.18 -26.57
CA LEU A 116 16.86 14.91 -26.98
C LEU A 116 17.99 15.18 -27.97
N HIS A 117 19.16 14.59 -27.77
CA HIS A 117 20.30 14.73 -28.67
C HIS A 117 20.46 13.50 -29.57
N PRO A 118 20.88 13.67 -30.82
CA PRO A 118 21.18 12.56 -31.74
C PRO A 118 22.16 11.55 -31.16
N GLY A 119 21.81 10.27 -31.18
CA GLY A 119 22.71 9.18 -30.74
C GLY A 119 22.84 9.01 -29.23
N GLU A 120 22.27 9.90 -28.43
CA GLU A 120 22.31 9.82 -26.97
C GLU A 120 21.05 9.13 -26.42
N LEU A 121 21.19 8.55 -25.22
CA LEU A 121 20.07 8.08 -24.41
C LEU A 121 19.78 9.17 -23.37
N THR A 122 18.60 9.76 -23.43
CA THR A 122 18.18 10.78 -22.46
C THR A 122 17.33 10.13 -21.39
N GLU A 123 17.75 10.27 -20.13
CA GLU A 123 16.97 9.82 -18.97
C GLU A 123 16.29 11.00 -18.29
N LEU A 124 15.02 10.81 -17.90
CA LEU A 124 14.29 11.75 -17.06
C LEU A 124 13.53 11.01 -15.97
N GLY A 125 13.49 11.59 -14.78
CA GLY A 125 12.85 11.02 -13.60
C GLY A 125 11.63 11.83 -13.20
N TYR A 126 10.54 11.17 -12.82
CA TYR A 126 9.39 11.77 -12.16
C TYR A 126 9.01 10.95 -10.93
N ARG A 127 8.14 11.49 -10.07
CA ARG A 127 7.74 10.82 -8.83
C ARG A 127 6.29 10.42 -8.83
N VAL A 128 5.99 9.28 -8.22
CA VAL A 128 4.63 8.76 -8.03
C VAL A 128 4.40 8.40 -6.57
N ARG A 129 3.18 8.64 -6.08
CA ARG A 129 2.73 8.22 -4.76
C ARG A 129 1.38 7.51 -4.87
N PRO A 130 1.33 6.18 -4.70
CA PRO A 130 0.07 5.45 -4.70
C PRO A 130 -0.80 5.80 -3.49
N LEU A 131 -2.08 6.05 -3.71
CA LEU A 131 -3.05 6.37 -2.66
C LEU A 131 -3.88 5.16 -2.21
N GLN A 132 -3.90 4.09 -3.00
CA GLN A 132 -4.58 2.84 -2.69
C GLN A 132 -3.68 1.65 -3.06
N ARG A 133 -3.86 0.51 -2.40
CA ARG A 133 -3.10 -0.70 -2.72
C ARG A 133 -3.68 -1.42 -3.93
N GLY A 134 -2.97 -2.44 -4.41
CA GLY A 134 -3.46 -3.33 -5.46
C GLY A 134 -2.54 -3.40 -6.66
N HIS A 135 -3.11 -3.83 -7.79
CA HIS A 135 -2.40 -3.95 -9.07
C HIS A 135 -2.73 -2.77 -9.97
N PHE A 136 -1.69 -2.16 -10.53
CA PHE A 136 -1.80 -0.95 -11.33
C PHE A 136 -1.10 -1.13 -12.67
N VAL A 137 -1.73 -0.59 -13.71
CA VAL A 137 -1.23 -0.64 -15.08
C VAL A 137 -1.02 0.79 -15.57
N PHE A 138 0.19 1.08 -16.03
CA PHE A 138 0.54 2.33 -16.69
C PHE A 138 0.32 2.15 -18.19
N PRO A 139 -0.71 2.75 -18.81
CA PRO A 139 -1.13 2.41 -20.16
C PRO A 139 -0.21 2.94 -21.28
N ARG A 140 0.25 4.19 -21.16
CA ARG A 140 0.89 4.91 -22.28
C ARG A 140 1.62 6.16 -21.83
N CYS A 141 2.54 6.62 -22.66
CA CYS A 141 3.15 7.94 -22.55
C CYS A 141 2.67 8.85 -23.67
N GLU A 142 2.46 10.13 -23.38
CA GLU A 142 2.20 11.17 -24.36
C GLU A 142 3.47 11.98 -24.62
N ILE A 143 3.79 12.19 -25.90
CA ILE A 143 4.88 13.06 -26.33
C ILE A 143 4.37 14.11 -27.30
N GLU A 144 4.69 15.37 -27.01
CA GLU A 144 4.43 16.52 -27.87
C GLU A 144 5.71 16.87 -28.64
N LEU A 145 5.66 16.66 -29.96
CA LEU A 145 6.77 16.84 -30.90
C LEU A 145 6.58 18.17 -31.65
N PRO A 146 7.61 19.04 -31.71
CA PRO A 146 7.60 20.18 -32.61
C PRO A 146 7.83 19.72 -34.05
N SER A 147 7.25 20.43 -35.02
CA SER A 147 7.64 20.29 -36.42
C SER A 147 9.04 20.87 -36.69
N PRO A 148 9.72 20.47 -37.77
CA PRO A 148 11.07 20.96 -38.08
C PRO A 148 11.20 22.49 -38.15
N LEU A 149 10.23 23.21 -38.71
CA LEU A 149 10.21 24.68 -38.75
C LEU A 149 9.52 25.30 -37.52
N ARG A 150 9.15 24.47 -36.53
CA ARG A 150 8.47 24.87 -35.28
C ARG A 150 7.15 25.61 -35.50
N LEU A 151 6.49 25.46 -36.65
CA LEU A 151 5.18 26.05 -36.95
C LEU A 151 4.02 25.24 -36.35
N TRP A 152 4.25 23.95 -36.05
CA TRP A 152 3.26 23.03 -35.53
C TRP A 152 3.78 22.25 -34.32
N ARG A 153 2.84 21.76 -33.51
CA ARG A 153 3.08 20.77 -32.48
C ARG A 153 2.17 19.56 -32.67
N GLY A 154 2.75 18.37 -32.64
CA GLY A 154 2.06 17.10 -32.83
C GLY A 154 2.11 16.27 -31.56
N ARG A 155 0.95 15.85 -31.07
CA ARG A 155 0.88 14.87 -29.98
C ARG A 155 0.96 13.46 -30.56
N ARG A 156 1.66 12.58 -29.86
CA ARG A 156 1.73 11.14 -30.12
C ARG A 156 1.52 10.42 -28.79
N TYR A 157 0.76 9.34 -28.84
CA TYR A 157 0.63 8.42 -27.72
C TYR A 157 1.51 7.21 -28.05
N LEU A 158 2.45 6.92 -27.15
CA LEU A 158 3.33 5.77 -27.22
C LEU A 158 2.76 4.72 -26.28
N GLU A 159 2.32 3.59 -26.84
CA GLU A 159 1.88 2.45 -26.04
C GLU A 159 3.10 1.87 -25.32
N GLN A 160 3.14 2.08 -24.01
CA GLN A 160 4.17 1.60 -23.11
C GLN A 160 3.43 1.08 -21.89
N ARG A 161 3.04 -0.20 -21.95
CA ARG A 161 2.25 -0.84 -20.92
C ARG A 161 3.18 -1.52 -19.92
N ASP A 162 3.24 -0.96 -18.71
CA ASP A 162 3.97 -1.54 -17.59
C ASP A 162 3.03 -1.72 -16.40
N GLU A 163 3.35 -2.66 -15.52
CA GLU A 163 2.51 -3.01 -14.38
C GLU A 163 3.31 -2.95 -13.09
N THR A 164 2.66 -2.56 -12.01
CA THR A 164 3.26 -2.52 -10.68
C THR A 164 2.25 -2.94 -9.62
N ARG A 165 2.75 -3.49 -8.51
CA ARG A 165 1.94 -3.88 -7.36
C ARG A 165 2.22 -2.94 -6.20
N VAL A 166 1.17 -2.34 -5.68
CA VAL A 166 1.25 -1.47 -4.51
C VAL A 166 1.03 -2.31 -3.25
N TYR A 167 2.06 -2.38 -2.42
CA TYR A 167 2.05 -3.12 -1.16
C TYR A 167 1.81 -2.17 0.02
N PRO A 168 1.31 -2.69 1.16
CA PRO A 168 1.27 -1.93 2.40
C PRO A 168 2.67 -1.43 2.77
N ASP A 169 2.78 -0.18 3.22
CA ASP A 169 4.07 0.40 3.64
C ASP A 169 4.43 -0.03 5.06
N PHE A 170 4.85 -1.30 5.16
CA PHE A 170 5.32 -1.92 6.40
C PHE A 170 6.53 -1.19 7.00
N ALA A 171 7.38 -0.60 6.15
CA ALA A 171 8.59 0.09 6.56
C ALA A 171 8.33 1.50 7.12
N ARG A 172 7.28 2.20 6.68
CA ARG A 172 6.91 3.53 7.22
C ARG A 172 6.42 3.45 8.66
N ILE A 173 5.59 2.46 8.97
CA ILE A 173 4.99 2.34 10.31
C ILE A 173 5.98 1.71 11.26
N TYR A 174 6.72 0.69 10.80
CA TYR A 174 7.57 -0.10 11.68
C TYR A 174 9.05 -0.04 11.33
N GLY A 175 9.55 0.69 10.34
CA GLY A 175 10.99 0.68 9.99
C GLY A 175 11.91 1.13 11.14
N ALA A 176 11.53 2.21 11.83
CA ALA A 176 12.19 2.63 13.07
C ALA A 176 11.85 1.69 14.24
N GLU A 177 10.61 1.21 14.29
CA GLU A 177 10.15 0.28 15.33
C GLU A 177 10.60 -1.17 15.13
N LEU A 178 11.18 -1.58 14.01
CA LEU A 178 11.66 -2.95 13.75
C LEU A 178 13.05 -3.09 14.33
N MET A 179 13.89 -2.07 14.10
CA MET A 179 15.14 -1.88 14.83
C MET A 179 14.85 -1.63 16.31
N ALA A 180 13.83 -0.83 16.63
CA ALA A 180 13.41 -0.66 18.03
C ALA A 180 12.76 -1.91 18.61
N VAL A 181 12.10 -2.79 17.84
CA VAL A 181 11.54 -4.08 18.27
C VAL A 181 12.69 -5.03 18.54
N ASP A 182 13.72 -5.08 17.70
CA ASP A 182 14.97 -5.78 18.03
C ASP A 182 15.62 -5.23 19.30
N HIS A 183 15.61 -3.90 19.47
CA HIS A 183 16.14 -3.21 20.66
C HIS A 183 15.21 -3.27 21.89
N TRP A 184 13.91 -3.51 21.71
CA TRP A 184 12.86 -3.54 22.72
C TRP A 184 12.66 -4.97 23.20
N LEU A 185 12.68 -5.96 22.29
CA LEU A 185 12.86 -7.38 22.61
C LEU A 185 14.14 -7.56 23.44
N SER A 186 15.26 -6.95 23.05
CA SER A 186 16.50 -7.01 23.85
C SER A 186 16.39 -6.27 25.19
N ARG A 187 15.70 -5.11 25.27
CA ARG A 187 15.48 -4.34 26.52
C ARG A 187 14.43 -4.94 27.47
N ILE A 188 13.43 -5.66 26.99
CA ILE A 188 12.46 -6.40 27.83
C ILE A 188 13.05 -7.73 28.34
N GLY A 189 14.33 -7.99 28.05
CA GLY A 189 14.96 -9.24 28.42
C GLY A 189 14.42 -10.43 27.63
N VAL A 190 13.74 -10.19 26.50
CA VAL A 190 13.60 -11.19 25.43
C VAL A 190 14.95 -11.26 24.72
N ARG A 191 15.96 -11.73 25.47
CA ARG A 191 16.98 -12.57 24.83
C ARG A 191 16.19 -13.73 24.20
N PRO A 192 16.65 -14.35 23.12
CA PRO A 192 16.40 -15.77 22.91
C PRO A 192 17.06 -16.53 24.08
N GLY A 193 16.51 -16.33 25.27
CA GLY A 193 16.92 -16.88 26.53
C GLY A 193 16.30 -18.24 26.54
N GLN A 194 17.11 -19.21 26.16
CA GLN A 194 16.87 -20.64 26.24
C GLN A 194 16.23 -20.96 27.59
N ARG A 195 14.91 -21.07 27.60
CA ARG A 195 14.19 -21.57 28.77
C ARG A 195 14.49 -23.06 28.82
N ARG A 196 15.36 -23.44 29.74
CA ARG A 196 15.59 -24.83 30.13
C ARG A 196 14.25 -25.40 30.59
N GLY A 197 13.72 -26.35 29.85
CA GLY A 197 12.39 -26.91 30.10
C GLY A 197 12.31 -28.37 29.70
N LEU A 198 11.42 -29.10 30.37
CA LEU A 198 11.12 -30.52 30.19
C LEU A 198 10.38 -30.80 28.86
N GLY A 199 10.83 -30.20 27.75
CA GLY A 199 10.23 -30.39 26.44
C GLY A 199 10.37 -31.81 25.91
N LEU A 200 9.70 -32.12 24.80
CA LEU A 200 9.76 -33.44 24.15
C LEU A 200 10.72 -33.48 22.95
N GLU A 201 11.13 -32.32 22.41
CA GLU A 201 12.02 -32.24 21.25
C GLU A 201 13.48 -32.28 21.69
N PHE A 202 14.24 -33.21 21.13
CA PHE A 202 15.67 -33.33 21.37
C PHE A 202 16.40 -32.10 20.82
N HIS A 203 17.05 -31.35 21.69
CA HIS A 203 17.81 -30.16 21.31
C HIS A 203 19.27 -30.51 21.05
N GLN A 204 19.96 -31.02 22.08
CA GLN A 204 21.38 -31.40 21.98
C GLN A 204 21.77 -32.44 23.03
N LEU A 205 22.92 -33.08 22.80
CA LEU A 205 23.59 -33.90 23.81
C LEU A 205 24.56 -33.02 24.60
N ARG A 206 24.43 -33.03 25.92
CA ARG A 206 25.37 -32.35 26.83
C ARG A 206 25.84 -33.26 27.94
N GLU A 207 26.91 -32.90 28.63
CA GLU A 207 27.31 -33.60 29.84
C GLU A 207 26.22 -33.51 30.92
N PHE A 208 26.03 -34.63 31.61
CA PHE A 208 25.13 -34.77 32.75
C PHE A 208 25.62 -33.88 33.89
N ARG A 209 24.69 -33.19 34.55
CA ARG A 209 24.98 -32.29 35.67
C ARG A 209 24.16 -32.71 36.88
N ASP A 210 24.66 -32.37 38.05
CA ASP A 210 23.90 -32.55 39.29
C ASP A 210 22.58 -31.77 39.22
N GLY A 211 21.47 -32.49 39.36
CA GLY A 211 20.11 -32.00 39.15
C GLY A 211 19.40 -32.58 37.90
N ASP A 212 20.14 -33.21 36.99
CA ASP A 212 19.54 -33.97 35.88
C ASP A 212 18.94 -35.29 36.38
N THR A 213 17.84 -35.72 35.76
CA THR A 213 17.21 -37.00 36.11
C THR A 213 17.86 -38.14 35.33
N LEU A 214 17.96 -39.33 35.93
CA LEU A 214 18.53 -40.52 35.27
C LEU A 214 17.80 -40.89 33.97
N ARG A 215 16.52 -40.50 33.82
CA ARG A 215 15.72 -40.71 32.59
C ARG A 215 16.22 -39.90 31.40
N GLN A 216 16.91 -38.79 31.63
CA GLN A 216 17.45 -37.93 30.58
C GLN A 216 18.78 -38.46 30.02
N ILE A 217 19.39 -39.47 30.64
CA ILE A 217 20.66 -40.03 30.17
C ILE A 217 20.48 -40.69 28.78
N ASP A 218 21.38 -40.35 27.87
CA ASP A 218 21.58 -41.10 26.64
C ASP A 218 22.67 -42.15 26.88
N TRP A 219 22.25 -43.39 27.14
CA TRP A 219 23.17 -44.49 27.42
C TRP A 219 24.09 -44.80 26.24
N LYS A 220 23.64 -44.56 25.00
CA LYS A 220 24.41 -44.82 23.78
C LYS A 220 25.51 -43.78 23.58
N ALA A 221 25.22 -42.50 23.82
CA ALA A 221 26.20 -41.43 23.77
C ALA A 221 27.19 -41.53 24.95
N THR A 222 26.70 -41.87 26.13
CA THR A 222 27.52 -42.12 27.34
C THR A 222 28.54 -43.23 27.11
N ALA A 223 28.12 -44.35 26.52
CA ALA A 223 29.01 -45.46 26.20
C ALA A 223 30.13 -45.08 25.20
N ARG A 224 29.86 -44.14 24.28
CA ARG A 224 30.84 -43.67 23.29
C ARG A 224 31.81 -42.64 23.86
N LYS A 225 31.32 -41.69 24.66
CA LYS A 225 32.14 -40.60 25.22
C LYS A 225 32.84 -40.97 26.54
N ARG A 226 32.46 -42.08 27.16
CA ARG A 226 32.93 -42.52 28.50
C ARG A 226 32.70 -41.49 29.61
N THR A 227 31.81 -40.53 29.38
CA THR A 227 31.32 -39.56 30.36
C THR A 227 29.79 -39.56 30.32
N PRO A 228 29.09 -39.38 31.45
CA PRO A 228 27.63 -39.33 31.46
C PRO A 228 27.09 -38.19 30.57
N ILE A 229 26.29 -38.55 29.56
CA ILE A 229 25.67 -37.62 28.62
C ILE A 229 24.16 -37.59 28.83
N ALA A 230 23.60 -36.39 29.01
CA ALA A 230 22.17 -36.12 29.09
C ALA A 230 21.64 -35.57 27.76
N ARG A 231 20.42 -35.98 27.40
CA ARG A 231 19.60 -35.35 26.37
C ARG A 231 19.00 -34.07 26.94
N GLU A 232 19.38 -32.95 26.34
CA GLU A 232 18.71 -31.67 26.60
C GLU A 232 17.52 -31.58 25.65
N TYR A 233 16.35 -31.34 26.22
CA TYR A 233 15.12 -31.14 25.46
C TYR A 233 14.77 -29.66 25.47
N GLN A 234 14.24 -29.16 24.36
CA GLN A 234 13.72 -27.80 24.26
C GLN A 234 12.19 -27.84 24.29
N ASP A 235 11.58 -26.86 24.97
CA ASP A 235 10.13 -26.70 24.97
C ASP A 235 9.68 -26.23 23.58
N GLU A 236 9.16 -27.16 22.79
CA GLU A 236 8.55 -26.87 21.50
C GLU A 236 7.16 -26.30 21.76
N ARG A 237 6.99 -24.99 21.56
CA ARG A 237 5.65 -24.42 21.43
C ARG A 237 5.52 -23.82 20.05
N ASP A 238 5.28 -24.72 19.10
CA ASP A 238 4.80 -24.46 17.75
C ASP A 238 3.42 -23.83 17.76
N GLN A 239 3.36 -22.57 18.19
CA GLN A 239 2.10 -21.85 18.23
C GLN A 239 1.66 -21.51 16.82
N GLN A 240 0.37 -21.61 16.58
CA GLN A 240 -0.25 -21.17 15.34
C GLN A 240 -1.02 -19.89 15.62
N ILE A 241 -0.79 -18.87 14.82
CA ILE A 241 -1.57 -17.63 14.82
C ILE A 241 -2.36 -17.60 13.53
N LEU A 242 -3.67 -17.40 13.64
CA LEU A 242 -4.54 -17.21 12.49
C LEU A 242 -5.19 -15.83 12.62
N PHE A 243 -4.84 -14.93 11.71
CA PHE A 243 -5.58 -13.67 11.59
C PHE A 243 -6.93 -13.94 10.94
N LEU A 244 -8.01 -13.55 11.61
CA LEU A 244 -9.34 -13.47 11.04
C LEU A 244 -9.62 -12.00 10.75
N LEU A 245 -9.35 -11.58 9.52
CA LEU A 245 -9.38 -10.18 9.12
C LEU A 245 -10.74 -9.80 8.52
N ASP A 246 -11.40 -8.84 9.15
CA ASP A 246 -12.63 -8.25 8.66
C ASP A 246 -12.36 -7.33 7.46
N CYS A 247 -13.03 -7.58 6.34
CA CYS A 247 -13.03 -6.73 5.15
C CYS A 247 -14.39 -6.04 4.93
N GLY A 248 -15.24 -5.94 5.95
CA GLY A 248 -16.60 -5.41 5.84
C GLY A 248 -16.69 -3.89 5.88
N ARG A 249 -17.93 -3.39 5.83
CA ARG A 249 -18.23 -1.95 5.70
C ARG A 249 -17.68 -1.09 6.84
N HIS A 250 -17.61 -1.59 8.07
CA HIS A 250 -17.13 -0.82 9.23
C HIS A 250 -15.61 -0.58 9.19
N MET A 251 -14.88 -1.35 8.40
CA MET A 251 -13.44 -1.19 8.19
C MET A 251 -13.10 -0.09 7.17
N ARG A 252 -14.11 0.52 6.54
CA ARG A 252 -13.96 1.60 5.55
C ARG A 252 -13.73 2.98 6.19
N SER A 253 -13.98 3.14 7.49
CA SER A 253 -13.69 4.38 8.20
C SER A 253 -12.23 4.78 8.00
N LYS A 254 -11.97 6.08 7.93
CA LYS A 254 -10.64 6.63 7.65
C LYS A 254 -10.18 7.47 8.83
N ASP A 255 -8.92 7.26 9.22
CA ASP A 255 -8.19 8.12 10.13
C ASP A 255 -6.95 8.61 9.38
N GLY A 256 -6.94 9.89 9.01
CA GLY A 256 -5.95 10.46 8.09
C GLY A 256 -6.05 9.91 6.67
N ASP A 257 -4.91 9.54 6.07
CA ASP A 257 -4.83 9.02 4.70
C ASP A 257 -5.28 7.56 4.56
N LEU A 258 -5.33 6.82 5.67
CA LEU A 258 -5.51 5.37 5.70
C LEU A 258 -6.90 4.98 6.22
N THR A 259 -7.44 3.88 5.68
CA THR A 259 -8.64 3.25 6.23
C THR A 259 -8.32 2.42 7.47
N HIS A 260 -9.30 2.16 8.31
CA HIS A 260 -9.20 1.21 9.43
C HIS A 260 -8.76 -0.17 8.93
N PHE A 261 -9.23 -0.59 7.75
CA PHE A 261 -8.76 -1.80 7.08
C PHE A 261 -7.24 -1.79 6.86
N ASP A 262 -6.69 -0.66 6.39
CA ASP A 262 -5.25 -0.52 6.16
C ASP A 262 -4.47 -0.60 7.47
N HIS A 263 -4.96 0.05 8.52
CA HIS A 263 -4.37 -0.03 9.87
C HIS A 263 -4.41 -1.45 10.45
N ALA A 264 -5.55 -2.12 10.35
CA ALA A 264 -5.74 -3.52 10.75
C ALA A 264 -4.78 -4.46 10.03
N LEU A 265 -4.63 -4.28 8.72
CA LEU A 265 -3.73 -5.06 7.89
C LEU A 265 -2.27 -4.81 8.27
N ASN A 266 -1.88 -3.56 8.49
CA ASN A 266 -0.52 -3.20 8.93
C ASN A 266 -0.20 -3.78 10.33
N ALA A 267 -1.13 -3.69 11.27
CA ALA A 267 -0.99 -4.26 12.61
C ALA A 267 -0.90 -5.81 12.57
N SER A 268 -1.69 -6.45 11.70
CA SER A 268 -1.64 -7.90 11.49
C SER A 268 -0.30 -8.33 10.90
N LEU A 269 0.22 -7.60 9.90
CA LEU A 269 1.54 -7.86 9.31
C LEU A 269 2.67 -7.66 10.33
N LEU A 270 2.55 -6.70 11.26
CA LEU A 270 3.55 -6.50 12.31
C LEU A 270 3.60 -7.69 13.24
N LEU A 271 2.45 -8.10 13.77
CA LEU A 271 2.39 -9.27 14.63
C LEU A 271 2.83 -10.53 13.88
N ALA A 272 2.47 -10.67 12.59
CA ALA A 272 2.95 -11.77 11.75
C ALA A 272 4.47 -11.81 11.67
N TYR A 273 5.11 -10.67 11.41
CA TYR A 273 6.57 -10.55 11.36
C TYR A 273 7.22 -10.97 12.68
N VAL A 274 6.73 -10.45 13.80
CA VAL A 274 7.28 -10.77 15.14
C VAL A 274 7.08 -12.26 15.45
N ALA A 275 5.89 -12.80 15.20
CA ALA A 275 5.60 -14.20 15.48
C ALA A 275 6.42 -15.18 14.64
N LEU A 276 6.58 -14.90 13.34
CA LEU A 276 7.42 -15.70 12.44
C LEU A 276 8.88 -15.69 12.90
N ARG A 277 9.40 -14.55 13.36
CA ARG A 277 10.77 -14.47 13.94
C ARG A 277 10.90 -15.23 15.25
N GLN A 278 9.82 -15.32 16.02
CA GLN A 278 9.76 -16.11 17.25
C GLN A 278 9.53 -17.60 17.01
N GLY A 279 9.54 -18.06 15.75
CA GLY A 279 9.41 -19.47 15.35
C GLY A 279 7.97 -19.97 15.22
N ASP A 280 6.97 -19.11 15.36
CA ASP A 280 5.55 -19.50 15.29
C ASP A 280 5.04 -19.57 13.86
N ALA A 281 3.99 -20.34 13.63
CA ALA A 281 3.31 -20.41 12.34
C ALA A 281 2.23 -19.33 12.25
N VAL A 282 2.15 -18.62 11.12
CA VAL A 282 1.19 -17.54 10.94
C VAL A 282 0.37 -17.77 9.68
N GLY A 283 -0.95 -17.65 9.78
CA GLY A 283 -1.92 -17.75 8.69
C GLY A 283 -2.90 -16.59 8.68
N LEU A 284 -3.71 -16.53 7.63
CA LEU A 284 -4.72 -15.49 7.41
C LEU A 284 -6.00 -16.11 6.85
N LEU A 285 -7.14 -15.68 7.37
CA LEU A 285 -8.47 -15.86 6.77
C LEU A 285 -9.15 -14.49 6.70
N THR A 286 -9.68 -14.11 5.55
CA THR A 286 -10.47 -12.88 5.40
C THR A 286 -11.95 -13.21 5.28
N PHE A 287 -12.81 -12.31 5.73
CA PHE A 287 -14.26 -12.42 5.59
C PHE A 287 -14.89 -11.06 5.32
N ALA A 288 -16.19 -11.02 5.01
CA ALA A 288 -16.91 -9.79 4.65
C ALA A 288 -16.32 -8.99 3.47
N GLY A 289 -15.40 -9.58 2.70
CA GLY A 289 -14.82 -9.01 1.49
C GLY A 289 -15.51 -9.52 0.22
N GLU A 290 -15.10 -8.98 -0.94
CA GLU A 290 -15.54 -9.50 -2.24
C GLU A 290 -15.03 -10.92 -2.51
N ARG A 291 -13.82 -11.22 -2.04
CA ARG A 291 -13.17 -12.52 -2.15
C ARG A 291 -12.63 -12.96 -0.80
N THR A 292 -13.08 -14.13 -0.33
CA THR A 292 -12.51 -14.81 0.83
C THR A 292 -11.13 -15.35 0.47
N ARG A 293 -10.12 -14.99 1.26
CA ARG A 293 -8.75 -15.49 1.13
C ARG A 293 -8.39 -16.31 2.34
N HIS A 294 -7.73 -17.43 2.11
CA HIS A 294 -7.25 -18.29 3.17
C HIS A 294 -5.82 -18.70 2.86
N LEU A 295 -4.91 -18.33 3.76
CA LEU A 295 -3.54 -18.77 3.79
C LEU A 295 -3.33 -19.57 5.08
N PRO A 296 -3.08 -20.89 5.00
CA PRO A 296 -2.91 -21.71 6.20
C PRO A 296 -1.67 -21.28 7.00
N PRO A 297 -1.66 -21.48 8.34
CA PRO A 297 -0.49 -21.16 9.15
C PRO A 297 0.75 -21.94 8.72
N ALA A 298 1.81 -21.22 8.37
CA ALA A 298 3.12 -21.80 8.09
C ALA A 298 4.23 -20.96 8.73
N LYS A 299 5.43 -21.53 8.82
CA LYS A 299 6.60 -20.91 9.44
C LYS A 299 7.56 -20.34 8.39
N GLY A 300 8.48 -19.50 8.86
CA GLY A 300 9.65 -19.06 8.11
C GLY A 300 9.41 -17.83 7.23
N ASN A 301 10.50 -17.31 6.68
CA ASN A 301 10.51 -16.03 5.95
C ASN A 301 9.65 -16.05 4.67
N ALA A 302 9.52 -17.21 4.02
CA ALA A 302 8.67 -17.36 2.85
C ALA A 302 7.19 -17.05 3.16
N GLN A 303 6.74 -17.34 4.39
CA GLN A 303 5.36 -17.08 4.79
C GLN A 303 5.03 -15.59 4.87
N LEU A 304 5.99 -14.74 5.27
CA LEU A 304 5.78 -13.29 5.27
C LEU A 304 5.54 -12.78 3.84
N GLY A 305 6.32 -13.25 2.87
CA GLY A 305 6.10 -12.94 1.46
C GLY A 305 4.75 -13.45 0.95
N ALA A 306 4.33 -14.65 1.36
CA ALA A 306 3.02 -15.19 1.03
C ALA A 306 1.87 -14.37 1.62
N LEU A 307 2.01 -13.90 2.87
CA LEU A 307 1.05 -13.00 3.52
C LEU A 307 0.95 -11.66 2.77
N LEU A 308 2.08 -11.02 2.46
CA LEU A 308 2.10 -9.76 1.70
C LEU A 308 1.41 -9.92 0.33
N ASN A 309 1.71 -11.00 -0.39
CA ASN A 309 1.06 -11.31 -1.67
C ASN A 309 -0.41 -11.73 -1.52
N ALA A 310 -0.83 -12.24 -0.36
CA ALA A 310 -2.22 -12.54 -0.08
C ALA A 310 -3.04 -11.29 0.26
N VAL A 311 -2.41 -10.16 0.61
CA VAL A 311 -3.13 -8.96 1.09
C VAL A 311 -2.92 -7.70 0.24
N TYR A 312 -1.99 -7.68 -0.71
CA TYR A 312 -1.65 -6.45 -1.46
C TYR A 312 -2.84 -5.86 -2.23
N ASP A 313 -3.76 -6.67 -2.74
CA ASP A 313 -4.97 -6.26 -3.47
C ASP A 313 -6.25 -6.56 -2.69
N LEU A 314 -6.15 -6.69 -1.36
CA LEU A 314 -7.33 -6.71 -0.50
C LEU A 314 -7.83 -5.30 -0.23
N GLU A 315 -9.15 -5.15 -0.35
CA GLU A 315 -9.89 -3.93 -0.04
C GLU A 315 -11.12 -4.28 0.80
N SER A 316 -11.58 -3.31 1.60
CA SER A 316 -12.82 -3.40 2.36
C SER A 316 -14.04 -3.26 1.43
N SER A 317 -15.00 -4.17 1.53
CA SER A 317 -16.27 -4.15 0.81
C SER A 317 -17.33 -3.32 1.54
N GLN A 318 -18.52 -3.21 0.95
CA GLN A 318 -19.69 -2.59 1.58
C GLN A 318 -20.57 -3.61 2.32
N ARG A 319 -20.18 -4.89 2.36
CA ARG A 319 -20.95 -5.96 3.01
C ARG A 319 -20.87 -5.84 4.53
N PRO A 320 -21.94 -6.18 5.26
CA PRO A 320 -21.86 -6.36 6.71
C PRO A 320 -20.98 -7.58 7.05
N ALA A 321 -20.42 -7.56 8.26
CA ALA A 321 -19.65 -8.67 8.80
C ALA A 321 -20.57 -9.81 9.25
N ASP A 322 -20.40 -11.00 8.68
CA ASP A 322 -21.05 -12.23 9.15
C ASP A 322 -20.05 -13.06 9.97
N TYR A 323 -20.01 -12.80 11.27
CA TYR A 323 -19.06 -13.45 12.18
C TYR A 323 -19.36 -14.94 12.35
N ALA A 324 -20.64 -15.34 12.32
CA ALA A 324 -21.04 -16.73 12.47
C ALA A 324 -20.50 -17.59 11.32
N ASN A 325 -20.65 -17.14 10.08
CA ASN A 325 -20.11 -17.82 8.90
C ASN A 325 -18.57 -17.83 8.90
N ALA A 326 -17.95 -16.70 9.24
CA ALA A 326 -16.50 -16.58 9.33
C ALA A 326 -15.91 -17.59 10.34
N ILE A 327 -16.54 -17.71 11.51
CA ILE A 327 -16.13 -18.62 12.57
C ILE A 327 -16.37 -20.09 12.19
N GLN A 328 -17.49 -20.41 11.52
CA GLN A 328 -17.70 -21.75 10.97
C GLN A 328 -16.60 -22.13 9.97
N THR A 329 -16.20 -21.18 9.13
CA THR A 329 -15.10 -21.38 8.17
C THR A 329 -13.78 -21.65 8.88
N VAL A 330 -13.47 -20.91 9.96
CA VAL A 330 -12.29 -21.18 10.80
C VAL A 330 -12.35 -22.59 11.38
N LEU A 331 -13.45 -22.97 12.04
CA LEU A 331 -13.60 -24.30 12.67
C LEU A 331 -13.49 -25.45 11.66
N GLY A 332 -13.89 -25.23 10.41
CA GLY A 332 -13.76 -26.23 9.34
C GLY A 332 -12.33 -26.40 8.81
N ARG A 333 -11.56 -25.30 8.73
CA ARG A 333 -10.23 -25.24 8.10
C ARG A 333 -9.08 -25.37 9.08
N GLN A 334 -9.18 -24.74 10.24
CA GLN A 334 -8.14 -24.65 11.24
C GLN A 334 -8.31 -25.77 12.27
N ARG A 335 -7.72 -26.94 11.99
CA ARG A 335 -7.89 -28.12 12.86
C ARG A 335 -6.97 -28.12 14.09
N ARG A 336 -5.78 -27.54 13.97
CA ARG A 336 -4.84 -27.43 15.10
C ARG A 336 -5.22 -26.21 15.95
N ARG A 337 -5.03 -26.33 17.27
CA ARG A 337 -5.22 -25.22 18.20
C ARG A 337 -4.36 -24.03 17.76
N ALA A 338 -4.96 -22.85 17.76
CA ALA A 338 -4.34 -21.62 17.31
C ALA A 338 -4.77 -20.47 18.21
N LEU A 339 -3.96 -19.41 18.25
CA LEU A 339 -4.41 -18.07 18.60
C LEU A 339 -5.10 -17.47 17.37
N VAL A 340 -6.43 -17.37 17.42
CA VAL A 340 -7.20 -16.66 16.41
C VAL A 340 -7.31 -15.20 16.83
N VAL A 341 -6.75 -14.30 16.02
CA VAL A 341 -6.84 -12.85 16.22
C VAL A 341 -7.90 -12.31 15.27
N LEU A 342 -9.10 -12.05 15.80
CA LEU A 342 -10.18 -11.41 15.06
C LEU A 342 -9.90 -9.90 15.01
N VAL A 343 -9.53 -9.38 13.84
CA VAL A 343 -9.25 -7.96 13.66
C VAL A 343 -10.42 -7.31 12.94
N THR A 344 -11.13 -6.42 13.62
CA THR A 344 -12.41 -5.84 13.16
C THR A 344 -12.64 -4.46 13.77
N ASN A 345 -13.74 -3.83 13.40
CA ASN A 345 -14.28 -2.64 14.02
C ASN A 345 -15.67 -2.97 14.54
N LEU A 346 -15.75 -3.33 15.83
CA LEU A 346 -17.02 -3.66 16.47
C LEU A 346 -17.87 -2.39 16.64
N ARG A 347 -19.09 -2.44 16.11
CA ARG A 347 -20.09 -1.40 16.30
C ARG A 347 -21.36 -2.07 16.80
N ASP A 348 -22.09 -1.38 17.68
CA ASP A 348 -23.45 -1.69 18.12
C ASP A 348 -23.65 -2.67 19.30
N GLU A 349 -24.84 -2.62 19.91
CA GLU A 349 -25.19 -3.22 21.23
C GLU A 349 -25.77 -4.64 21.19
N GLU A 350 -26.12 -5.18 20.01
CA GLU A 350 -26.97 -6.38 19.88
C GLU A 350 -26.31 -7.57 19.17
N ASP A 351 -24.99 -7.68 19.22
CA ASP A 351 -24.29 -8.79 18.58
C ASP A 351 -24.13 -9.99 19.56
N ASP A 352 -25.24 -10.42 20.19
CA ASP A 352 -25.29 -11.66 20.97
C ASP A 352 -24.84 -12.86 20.12
N GLU A 353 -25.07 -12.78 18.80
CA GLU A 353 -24.56 -13.72 17.81
C GLU A 353 -23.02 -13.70 17.73
N LEU A 354 -22.37 -12.53 17.71
CA LEU A 354 -20.91 -12.42 17.79
C LEU A 354 -20.40 -13.06 19.09
N VAL A 355 -20.98 -12.73 20.24
CA VAL A 355 -20.55 -13.27 21.54
C VAL A 355 -20.68 -14.80 21.54
N ALA A 356 -21.82 -15.32 21.08
CA ALA A 356 -22.06 -16.77 20.98
C ALA A 356 -21.08 -17.45 20.01
N SER A 357 -20.81 -16.82 18.87
CA SER A 357 -19.92 -17.34 17.83
C SER A 357 -18.47 -17.34 18.32
N VAL A 358 -17.99 -16.26 18.92
CA VAL A 358 -16.63 -16.18 19.46
C VAL A 358 -16.45 -17.16 20.62
N ARG A 359 -17.46 -17.33 21.48
CA ARG A 359 -17.45 -18.36 22.53
C ARG A 359 -17.35 -19.76 21.95
N ARG A 360 -18.05 -20.04 20.84
CA ARG A 360 -17.95 -21.32 20.12
C ARG A 360 -16.54 -21.54 19.58
N LEU A 361 -15.93 -20.51 18.99
CA LEU A 361 -14.53 -20.55 18.53
C LEU A 361 -13.55 -20.81 19.69
N GLY A 362 -13.81 -20.16 20.84
CA GLY A 362 -13.07 -20.29 22.09
C GLY A 362 -12.97 -21.72 22.65
N ARG A 363 -13.86 -22.64 22.24
CA ARG A 363 -13.82 -24.04 22.65
C ARG A 363 -12.66 -24.82 22.03
N GLN A 364 -12.18 -24.40 20.85
CA GLN A 364 -11.10 -25.09 20.11
C GLN A 364 -9.84 -24.24 19.99
N HIS A 365 -9.99 -22.92 19.96
CA HIS A 365 -8.91 -21.97 19.75
C HIS A 365 -8.88 -20.95 20.88
N ARG A 366 -7.71 -20.37 21.13
CA ARG A 366 -7.64 -19.15 21.94
C ARG A 366 -8.05 -17.99 21.04
N VAL A 367 -8.97 -17.14 21.48
CA VAL A 367 -9.43 -16.00 20.67
C VAL A 367 -8.96 -14.70 21.30
N LEU A 368 -8.51 -13.78 20.46
CA LEU A 368 -8.30 -12.37 20.79
C LEU A 368 -9.15 -11.55 19.84
N VAL A 369 -10.02 -10.69 20.38
CA VAL A 369 -10.77 -9.74 19.57
C VAL A 369 -10.01 -8.41 19.60
N ALA A 370 -9.53 -7.99 18.45
CA ALA A 370 -8.79 -6.76 18.24
C ALA A 370 -9.70 -5.76 17.51
N SER A 371 -10.31 -4.87 18.28
CA SER A 371 -11.30 -3.92 17.81
C SER A 371 -10.66 -2.54 17.62
N LEU A 372 -10.72 -2.01 16.39
CA LEU A 372 -10.29 -0.64 16.11
C LEU A 372 -11.33 0.36 16.61
N ARG A 373 -10.85 1.46 17.18
CA ARG A 373 -11.66 2.61 17.61
C ARG A 373 -11.23 3.85 16.85
N GLU A 374 -12.21 4.58 16.30
CA GLU A 374 -12.00 5.82 15.55
C GLU A 374 -11.40 6.91 16.44
N GLU A 375 -10.43 7.66 15.92
CA GLU A 375 -9.81 8.77 16.69
C GLU A 375 -10.77 9.96 16.87
N VAL A 376 -11.72 10.14 15.95
CA VAL A 376 -12.72 11.23 16.02
C VAL A 376 -13.56 11.18 17.30
N LEU A 377 -13.83 10.00 17.84
CA LEU A 377 -14.64 9.84 19.05
C LEU A 377 -13.95 10.41 20.29
N ASP A 378 -12.63 10.26 20.38
CA ASP A 378 -11.84 10.84 21.45
C ASP A 378 -11.79 12.38 21.36
N GLN A 379 -11.76 12.92 20.13
CA GLN A 379 -11.78 14.36 19.88
C GLN A 379 -13.15 14.97 20.25
N LEU A 380 -14.24 14.33 19.84
CA LEU A 380 -15.60 14.78 20.16
C LEU A 380 -15.85 14.81 21.67
N ARG A 381 -15.28 13.87 22.43
CA ARG A 381 -15.38 13.83 23.89
C ARG A 381 -14.64 14.98 24.59
N GLN A 382 -13.61 15.53 23.95
CA GLN A 382 -12.79 16.63 24.50
C GLN A 382 -13.22 18.00 23.98
N ALA A 383 -14.06 18.05 22.94
CA ALA A 383 -14.53 19.30 22.34
C ALA A 383 -15.46 20.06 23.31
N PRO A 384 -15.36 21.40 23.39
CA PRO A 384 -16.27 22.19 24.19
C PRO A 384 -17.68 22.17 23.59
N VAL A 385 -18.70 21.99 24.44
CA VAL A 385 -20.12 22.01 24.04
C VAL A 385 -20.66 23.42 24.26
N GLN A 386 -20.93 24.16 23.18
CA GLN A 386 -21.36 25.56 23.23
C GLN A 386 -22.79 25.80 22.70
N GLY A 387 -23.39 24.80 22.05
CA GLY A 387 -24.72 24.90 21.45
C GLY A 387 -25.40 23.54 21.33
N TYR A 388 -26.59 23.56 20.73
CA TYR A 388 -27.44 22.37 20.57
C TYR A 388 -26.81 21.33 19.63
N GLU A 389 -26.22 21.75 18.51
CA GLU A 389 -25.57 20.84 17.55
C GLU A 389 -24.34 20.15 18.17
N GLU A 390 -23.52 20.90 18.92
CA GLU A 390 -22.38 20.33 19.64
C GLU A 390 -22.87 19.36 20.74
N ALA A 391 -23.97 19.69 21.42
CA ALA A 391 -24.55 18.82 22.44
C ALA A 391 -25.08 17.51 21.84
N LEU A 392 -25.81 17.58 20.71
CA LEU A 392 -26.28 16.40 19.98
C LEU A 392 -25.11 15.50 19.55
N THR A 393 -24.06 16.10 18.97
CA THR A 393 -22.88 15.37 18.50
C THR A 393 -22.14 14.70 19.67
N TYR A 394 -21.99 15.41 20.79
CA TYR A 394 -21.38 14.89 22.00
C TYR A 394 -22.19 13.73 22.61
N CYS A 395 -23.50 13.90 22.76
CA CYS A 395 -24.38 12.85 23.28
C CYS A 395 -24.36 11.61 22.38
N GLY A 396 -24.44 11.77 21.06
CA GLY A 396 -24.35 10.65 20.13
C GLY A 396 -23.00 9.91 20.20
N ALA A 397 -21.89 10.65 20.36
CA ALA A 397 -20.58 10.04 20.56
C ALA A 397 -20.49 9.28 21.90
N LEU A 398 -21.10 9.80 22.97
CA LEU A 398 -21.13 9.16 24.28
C LEU A 398 -21.98 7.87 24.25
N ASP A 399 -23.16 7.92 23.65
CA ASP A 399 -24.04 6.76 23.48
C ASP A 399 -23.32 5.65 22.69
N TYR A 400 -22.64 6.02 21.59
CA TYR A 400 -21.83 5.09 20.81
C TYR A 400 -20.68 4.46 21.62
N LEU A 401 -19.96 5.25 22.42
CA LEU A 401 -18.87 4.75 23.25
C LEU A 401 -19.37 3.83 24.38
N ASN A 402 -20.52 4.15 24.99
CA ASN A 402 -21.16 3.32 26.01
C ASN A 402 -21.60 1.97 25.43
N ALA A 403 -22.25 2.00 24.26
CA ALA A 403 -22.63 0.81 23.52
C ALA A 403 -21.46 -0.13 23.28
N ARG A 404 -20.36 0.42 22.77
CA ARG A 404 -19.14 -0.32 22.51
C ARG A 404 -18.53 -0.89 23.78
N ALA A 405 -18.49 -0.11 24.87
CA ALA A 405 -17.99 -0.57 26.16
C ALA A 405 -18.82 -1.75 26.70
N GLY A 406 -20.15 -1.69 26.59
CA GLY A 406 -21.03 -2.78 26.98
C GLY A 406 -20.75 -4.08 26.21
N LEU A 407 -20.51 -4.01 24.90
CA LEU A 407 -20.12 -5.18 24.10
C LEU A 407 -18.77 -5.77 24.56
N HIS A 408 -17.79 -4.91 24.87
CA HIS A 408 -16.50 -5.36 25.37
C HIS A 408 -16.63 -6.05 26.74
N GLU A 409 -17.46 -5.53 27.64
CA GLU A 409 -17.77 -6.17 28.92
C GLU A 409 -18.45 -7.52 28.73
N LYS A 410 -19.43 -7.63 27.82
CA LYS A 410 -20.08 -8.91 27.47
C LYS A 410 -19.07 -9.95 26.97
N LEU A 411 -18.13 -9.55 26.10
CA LEU A 411 -17.06 -10.44 25.59
C LEU A 411 -16.11 -10.89 26.72
N LEU A 412 -15.67 -9.96 27.56
CA LEU A 412 -14.80 -10.25 28.71
C LEU A 412 -15.49 -11.18 29.72
N ALA A 413 -16.77 -10.96 30.03
CA ALA A 413 -17.58 -11.82 30.89
C ALA A 413 -17.70 -13.25 30.36
N ASN A 414 -17.61 -13.43 29.03
CA ASN A 414 -17.56 -14.74 28.38
C ASN A 414 -16.13 -15.29 28.18
N GLY A 415 -15.14 -14.70 28.86
CA GLY A 415 -13.74 -15.15 28.83
C GLY A 415 -12.98 -14.82 27.54
N VAL A 416 -13.52 -13.92 26.71
CA VAL A 416 -12.91 -13.48 25.46
C VAL A 416 -12.11 -12.21 25.70
N PRO A 417 -10.77 -12.23 25.63
CA PRO A 417 -9.98 -11.02 25.76
C PRO A 417 -10.23 -10.09 24.55
N VAL A 418 -10.46 -8.81 24.86
CA VAL A 418 -10.65 -7.74 23.88
C VAL A 418 -9.50 -6.76 23.97
N LEU A 419 -9.05 -6.29 22.81
CA LEU A 419 -8.13 -5.18 22.65
C LEU A 419 -8.86 -4.04 21.94
N ASP A 420 -9.12 -2.96 22.66
CA ASP A 420 -9.70 -1.72 22.12
C ASP A 420 -8.56 -0.72 21.89
N ALA A 421 -8.22 -0.47 20.63
CA ALA A 421 -7.05 0.36 20.29
C ALA A 421 -7.35 1.33 19.15
N ARG A 422 -6.70 2.50 19.20
CA ARG A 422 -6.65 3.43 18.07
C ARG A 422 -5.83 2.83 16.92
N PRO A 423 -6.05 3.25 15.66
CA PRO A 423 -5.42 2.63 14.51
C PRO A 423 -3.89 2.67 14.54
N SER A 424 -3.30 3.71 15.13
CA SER A 424 -1.86 3.87 15.32
C SER A 424 -1.28 2.96 16.42
N GLN A 425 -2.08 2.55 17.40
CA GLN A 425 -1.64 1.78 18.57
C GLN A 425 -1.86 0.27 18.43
N LEU A 426 -2.75 -0.13 17.53
CA LEU A 426 -3.17 -1.53 17.36
C LEU A 426 -2.00 -2.50 17.18
N GLY A 427 -1.03 -2.16 16.33
CA GLY A 427 0.13 -3.01 16.05
C GLY A 427 1.00 -3.27 17.28
N PRO A 428 1.57 -2.22 17.92
CA PRO A 428 2.34 -2.35 19.15
C PRO A 428 1.59 -3.10 20.26
N GLU A 429 0.30 -2.83 20.43
CA GLU A 429 -0.51 -3.50 21.46
C GLU A 429 -0.75 -4.98 21.17
N LEU A 430 -1.02 -5.35 19.91
CA LEU A 430 -1.13 -6.76 19.49
C LEU A 430 0.16 -7.53 19.77
N VAL A 431 1.32 -6.94 19.41
CA VAL A 431 2.64 -7.53 19.69
C VAL A 431 2.85 -7.70 21.19
N SER A 432 2.55 -6.67 21.99
CA SER A 432 2.70 -6.70 23.45
C SER A 432 1.84 -7.80 24.08
N ARG A 433 0.57 -7.93 23.66
CA ARG A 433 -0.36 -8.97 24.13
C ARG A 433 0.14 -10.37 23.78
N TYR A 434 0.55 -10.59 22.54
CA TYR A 434 1.09 -11.87 22.07
C TYR A 434 2.33 -12.29 22.86
N LEU A 435 3.31 -11.40 23.01
CA LEU A 435 4.54 -11.69 23.77
C LEU A 435 4.26 -11.90 25.25
N GLY A 436 3.29 -11.18 25.82
CA GLY A 436 2.80 -11.42 27.18
C GLY A 436 2.29 -12.85 27.37
N TRP A 437 1.42 -13.32 26.49
CA TRP A 437 0.88 -14.68 26.56
C TRP A 437 1.93 -15.75 26.26
N LYS A 438 2.84 -15.50 25.32
CA LYS A 438 3.96 -16.40 25.04
C LYS A 438 4.86 -16.56 26.27
N ARG A 439 5.18 -15.46 26.97
CA ARG A 439 5.97 -15.50 28.21
C ARG A 439 5.27 -16.23 29.34
N ALA A 440 3.96 -16.05 29.48
CA ALA A 440 3.15 -16.70 30.50
C ALA A 440 2.89 -18.20 30.23
N GLY A 441 3.28 -18.73 29.07
CA GLY A 441 2.94 -20.11 28.68
C GLY A 441 1.42 -20.31 28.50
N ALA A 442 0.70 -19.24 28.17
CA ALA A 442 -0.76 -19.24 28.03
C ALA A 442 -1.22 -19.52 26.59
N LEU A 443 -0.28 -19.54 25.63
CA LEU A 443 -0.51 -19.96 24.25
C LEU A 443 -0.41 -21.48 24.12
#